data_AF-A0A842HPM6-F1
#
_entry.id   AF-A0A842HPM6-F1
#
_cell.length_a   1.000
_cell.length_b   1.000
_cell.length_c   1.000
_cell.angle_alpha   90.00
_cell.angle_beta   90.00
_cell.angle_gamma   90.00
#
_symmetry.space_group_name_H-M   'P 1'
#
loop_
_entity.id
_entity.type
_entity.pdbx_description
1 polymer ?
#
loop_
_entity_poly.entity_id
_entity_poly.type
_entity_poly.pdbx_seq_one_letter_code
_entity_poly.pdbx_strand_id
1 'polypeptide(L)'
;MEELIQTPGRAEMDQFINDRVDAGIWLKVLRSEQKDVEPIWPSSNETLRELRYCPPDMVLSMTTFIYDQRVCLISSKQENYGLIIDSVEFAAMQRTLFEAIWALSAPGH
;
A
#
# COMPACT_ATOMS: atom_id res chain seq x y z
N MET A 1 4.68 -7.27 2.80
CA MET A 1 3.33 -7.86 2.95
C MET A 1 3.28 -8.96 3.98
N GLU A 2 4.29 -9.84 4.03
CA GLU A 2 4.49 -10.77 5.16
C GLU A 2 4.42 -10.06 6.52
N GLU A 3 4.92 -8.83 6.59
CA GLU A 3 4.90 -8.02 7.81
C GLU A 3 3.51 -7.61 8.25
N LEU A 4 2.59 -7.23 7.35
CA LEU A 4 1.22 -6.83 7.73
C LEU A 4 0.37 -8.02 8.18
N ILE A 5 0.64 -9.22 7.66
CA ILE A 5 -0.01 -10.45 8.13
C ILE A 5 0.49 -10.85 9.52
N GLN A 6 1.77 -10.64 9.82
CA GLN A 6 2.34 -10.98 11.13
C GLN A 6 2.05 -9.91 12.19
N THR A 7 2.13 -8.63 11.81
CA THR A 7 1.91 -7.45 12.65
C THR A 7 1.36 -6.31 11.77
N PRO A 8 0.06 -5.97 11.84
CA PRO A 8 -0.84 -6.14 12.99
C PRO A 8 -1.57 -7.49 13.10
N GLY A 9 -1.64 -8.30 12.03
CA GLY A 9 -2.36 -9.58 12.05
C GLY A 9 -3.47 -9.66 11.01
N ARG A 10 -3.85 -10.88 10.59
CA ARG A 10 -4.90 -11.08 9.57
C ARG A 10 -6.26 -10.49 9.96
N ALA A 11 -6.69 -10.69 11.21
CA ALA A 11 -7.98 -10.18 11.69
C ALA A 11 -8.04 -8.64 11.67
N GLU A 12 -6.95 -7.98 12.06
CA GLU A 12 -6.84 -6.51 12.00
C GLU A 12 -6.86 -6.00 10.56
N MET A 13 -6.21 -6.72 9.63
CA MET A 13 -6.24 -6.38 8.22
C MET A 13 -7.63 -6.58 7.60
N ASP A 14 -8.36 -7.63 7.98
CA ASP A 14 -9.73 -7.86 7.52
C ASP A 14 -10.67 -6.77 8.06
N GLN A 15 -10.53 -6.38 9.32
CA GLN A 15 -11.28 -5.26 9.91
C GLN A 15 -10.97 -3.95 9.19
N PHE A 16 -9.69 -3.64 8.96
CA PHE A 16 -9.27 -2.46 8.21
C PHE A 16 -9.86 -2.42 6.79
N ILE A 17 -9.93 -3.57 6.10
CA ILE A 17 -10.55 -3.65 4.78
C ILE A 17 -12.05 -3.33 4.87
N ASN A 18 -12.76 -3.93 5.82
CA ASN A 18 -14.20 -3.72 6.01
C ASN A 18 -14.52 -2.26 6.34
N ASP A 19 -13.86 -1.69 7.34
CA ASP A 19 -14.07 -0.30 7.76
C ASP A 19 -13.83 0.68 6.60
N ARG A 20 -12.81 0.42 5.79
CA ARG A 20 -12.49 1.23 4.60
C ARG A 20 -13.57 1.11 3.52
N VAL A 21 -14.08 -0.10 3.28
CA VAL A 21 -15.13 -0.36 2.29
C VAL A 21 -16.45 0.30 2.72
N ASP A 22 -16.82 0.17 3.99
CA ASP A 22 -18.01 0.80 4.57
C ASP A 22 -17.93 2.34 4.49
N ALA A 23 -16.73 2.89 4.63
CA ALA A 23 -16.47 4.32 4.43
C ALA A 23 -16.41 4.76 2.95
N GLY A 24 -16.53 3.84 1.99
CA GLY A 24 -16.49 4.14 0.56
C GLY A 24 -15.11 4.58 0.03
N ILE A 25 -14.03 4.23 0.73
CA ILE A 25 -12.68 4.72 0.42
C ILE A 25 -11.99 3.81 -0.60
N TRP A 26 -11.66 4.34 -1.77
CA TRP A 26 -10.92 3.63 -2.80
C TRP A 26 -9.42 3.52 -2.46
N LEU A 27 -8.86 2.32 -2.64
CA LEU A 27 -7.45 2.04 -2.38
C LEU A 27 -6.72 1.66 -3.66
N LYS A 28 -5.73 2.47 -4.05
CA LYS A 28 -4.74 2.12 -5.08
C LYS A 28 -3.51 1.50 -4.41
N VAL A 29 -3.07 0.34 -4.90
CA VAL A 29 -1.96 -0.41 -4.32
C VAL A 29 -0.90 -0.70 -5.36
N LEU A 30 0.34 -0.30 -5.08
CA LEU A 30 1.52 -0.68 -5.84
C LEU A 30 2.28 -1.79 -5.13
N ARG A 31 2.70 -2.81 -5.90
CA ARG A 31 3.54 -3.89 -5.40
C ARG A 31 4.69 -4.18 -6.36
N SER A 32 5.81 -4.61 -5.82
CA SER A 32 6.86 -5.24 -6.61
C SER A 32 6.60 -6.74 -6.65
N GLU A 33 6.43 -7.30 -7.84
CA GLU A 33 6.12 -8.73 -8.04
C GLU A 33 7.14 -9.64 -7.35
N GLN A 34 8.44 -9.26 -7.39
CA GLN A 34 9.52 -9.98 -6.71
C GLN A 34 9.35 -10.13 -5.19
N LYS A 35 8.55 -9.26 -4.56
CA LYS A 35 8.28 -9.26 -3.12
C LYS A 35 6.86 -9.71 -2.76
N ASP A 36 6.02 -10.02 -3.75
CA ASP A 36 4.65 -10.48 -3.53
C ASP A 36 4.64 -12.01 -3.49
N VAL A 37 4.87 -12.55 -2.30
CA VAL A 37 5.07 -14.00 -2.07
C VAL A 37 3.75 -14.77 -2.10
N GLU A 38 2.62 -14.10 -1.87
CA GLU A 38 1.28 -14.70 -1.93
C GLU A 38 0.28 -13.78 -2.66
N PRO A 39 -0.66 -14.31 -3.45
CA PRO A 39 -1.67 -13.53 -4.16
C PRO A 39 -2.82 -13.10 -3.22
N ILE A 40 -2.49 -12.28 -2.23
CA ILE A 40 -3.43 -11.80 -1.21
C ILE A 40 -3.93 -10.39 -1.51
N TRP A 41 -5.25 -10.20 -1.37
CA TRP A 41 -5.97 -8.96 -1.66
C TRP A 41 -5.74 -8.46 -3.09
N PRO A 42 -6.30 -9.13 -4.11
CA PRO A 42 -6.22 -8.69 -5.50
C PRO A 42 -7.04 -7.40 -5.73
N SER A 43 -7.01 -6.90 -6.96
CA SER A 43 -7.98 -5.90 -7.40
C SER A 43 -9.40 -6.42 -7.24
N SER A 44 -10.29 -5.62 -6.67
CA SER A 44 -11.71 -5.98 -6.53
C SER A 44 -12.55 -4.72 -6.34
N ASN A 45 -13.61 -4.61 -7.13
CA ASN A 45 -14.61 -3.55 -6.97
C ASN A 45 -15.37 -3.68 -5.66
N GLU A 46 -15.61 -4.90 -5.16
CA GLU A 46 -16.29 -5.14 -3.88
C GLU A 46 -15.48 -4.59 -2.72
N THR A 47 -14.15 -4.70 -2.80
CA THR A 47 -13.26 -4.15 -1.79
C THR A 47 -12.75 -2.75 -2.15
N LEU A 48 -13.31 -2.07 -3.15
CA LEU A 48 -12.90 -0.74 -3.60
C LEU A 48 -11.38 -0.62 -3.77
N ARG A 49 -10.77 -1.58 -4.48
CA ARG A 49 -9.32 -1.76 -4.52
C ARG A 49 -8.81 -2.03 -5.93
N GLU A 50 -7.77 -1.30 -6.32
CA GLU A 50 -7.01 -1.55 -7.55
C GLU A 50 -5.55 -1.85 -7.18
N LEU A 51 -5.06 -3.01 -7.63
CA LEU A 51 -3.69 -3.46 -7.48
C LEU A 51 -2.96 -3.38 -8.83
N ARG A 52 -1.77 -2.80 -8.81
CA ARG A 52 -0.82 -2.80 -9.93
C ARG A 52 0.56 -3.26 -9.49
N TYR A 53 1.28 -3.89 -10.40
CA TYR A 53 2.65 -4.29 -10.22
C TYR A 53 3.61 -3.31 -10.91
N CYS A 54 4.61 -2.87 -10.17
CA CYS A 54 5.69 -2.04 -10.68
C CYS A 54 6.52 -2.82 -11.73
N PRO A 55 7.23 -2.12 -12.63
CA PRO A 55 8.22 -2.73 -13.50
C PRO A 55 9.23 -3.60 -12.73
N PRO A 56 9.77 -4.68 -13.35
CA PRO A 56 10.61 -5.66 -12.64
C PRO A 56 11.87 -5.07 -11.99
N ASP A 57 12.41 -3.98 -12.51
CA ASP A 57 13.58 -3.27 -12.00
C ASP A 57 13.27 -2.34 -10.80
N MET A 58 11.99 -2.13 -10.48
CA MET A 58 11.56 -1.27 -9.37
C MET A 58 11.13 -2.10 -8.15
N VAL A 59 12.02 -2.16 -7.16
CA VAL A 59 11.75 -2.84 -5.88
C VAL A 59 11.38 -1.84 -4.79
N LEU A 60 10.13 -1.88 -4.36
CA LEU A 60 9.64 -1.12 -3.22
C LEU A 60 10.13 -1.79 -1.92
N SER A 61 11.00 -1.08 -1.20
CA SER A 61 11.66 -1.63 0.01
C SER A 61 10.82 -1.52 1.27
N MET A 62 9.89 -0.56 1.31
CA MET A 62 9.15 -0.15 2.49
C MET A 62 7.66 -0.02 2.18
N THR A 63 6.79 -0.38 3.11
CA THR A 63 5.35 -0.18 2.94
C THR A 63 5.03 1.29 3.24
N THR A 64 4.29 1.93 2.33
CA THR A 64 3.90 3.34 2.49
C THR A 64 2.40 3.48 2.25
N PHE A 65 1.70 4.13 3.18
CA PHE A 65 0.32 4.55 3.02
C PHE A 65 0.27 6.08 2.92
N ILE A 66 -0.44 6.59 1.92
CA ILE A 66 -0.65 8.01 1.71
C ILE A 66 -2.15 8.29 1.82
N TYR A 67 -2.56 9.13 2.76
CA TYR A 67 -3.96 9.44 3.03
C TYR A 67 -4.08 10.87 3.55
N ASP A 68 -5.10 11.62 3.11
CA ASP A 68 -5.36 13.02 3.48
C ASP A 68 -4.14 13.96 3.39
N GLN A 69 -3.50 14.26 4.51
CA GLN A 69 -2.27 15.07 4.58
C GLN A 69 -1.15 14.32 5.31
N ARG A 70 -1.31 13.00 5.42
CA ARG A 70 -0.45 12.10 6.18
C ARG A 70 0.19 11.05 5.29
N VAL A 71 1.40 10.70 5.67
CA VAL A 71 2.14 9.59 5.07
C VAL A 71 2.60 8.69 6.20
N CYS A 72 2.16 7.44 6.18
CA CYS A 72 2.62 6.40 7.08
C CYS A 72 3.66 5.54 6.37
N LEU A 73 4.84 5.45 6.95
CA LEU A 73 5.96 4.63 6.51
C LEU A 73 6.11 3.48 7.49
N ILE A 74 6.10 2.25 7.00
CA ILE A 74 6.26 1.05 7.81
C ILE A 74 7.51 0.34 7.29
N SER A 75 8.57 0.41 8.09
CA SER A 75 9.86 -0.18 7.76
C SER A 75 9.77 -1.69 7.70
N SER A 76 10.83 -2.32 7.18
CA SER A 76 10.96 -3.77 7.30
C SER A 76 11.09 -4.21 8.76
N LYS A 77 10.91 -5.51 9.02
CA LYS A 77 11.13 -6.17 10.32
C LYS A 77 12.57 -6.00 10.82
N GLN A 78 13.53 -5.82 9.91
CA GLN A 78 14.93 -5.61 10.28
C GLN A 78 15.13 -4.25 10.97
N GLU A 79 14.44 -3.21 10.49
CA GLU A 79 14.53 -1.86 11.06
C GLU A 79 13.48 -1.61 12.16
N ASN A 80 12.34 -2.30 12.08
CA ASN A 80 11.27 -2.36 13.08
C ASN A 80 10.77 -1.00 13.61
N TYR A 81 10.46 -0.06 12.72
CA TYR A 81 9.81 1.20 13.04
C TYR A 81 8.63 1.51 12.11
N GLY A 82 7.70 2.30 12.65
CA GLY A 82 6.67 2.98 11.88
C GLY A 82 6.79 4.48 12.11
N LEU A 83 6.56 5.28 11.07
CA LEU A 83 6.58 6.74 11.14
C LEU A 83 5.37 7.30 10.42
N ILE A 84 4.62 8.18 11.08
CA ILE A 84 3.57 8.98 10.43
C ILE A 84 4.03 10.43 10.38
N ILE A 85 4.06 10.98 9.17
CA ILE A 85 4.35 12.40 8.92
C ILE A 85 3.04 13.09 8.54
N ASP A 86 2.59 14.05 9.37
CA ASP A 86 1.45 14.92 9.07
C ASP A 86 1.96 16.23 8.47
N SER A 87 1.95 16.31 7.14
CA SER A 87 2.44 17.46 6.38
C SER A 87 1.83 17.46 4.98
N VAL A 88 1.14 18.54 4.65
CA VAL A 88 0.47 18.72 3.35
C VAL A 88 1.46 18.65 2.19
N GLU A 89 2.60 19.34 2.30
CA GLU A 89 3.61 19.38 1.24
C GLU A 89 4.28 18.01 1.04
N PHE A 90 4.62 17.33 2.12
CA PHE A 90 5.21 16.00 2.05
C PHE A 90 4.24 14.99 1.44
N ALA A 91 2.97 15.00 1.87
CA ALA A 91 1.94 14.14 1.30
C ALA A 91 1.72 14.42 -0.19
N ALA A 92 1.72 15.68 -0.62
CA ALA A 92 1.57 16.05 -2.03
C ALA A 92 2.75 15.55 -2.90
N MET A 93 3.98 15.68 -2.40
CA MET A 93 5.16 15.12 -3.06
C MET A 93 5.08 13.59 -3.18
N GLN A 94 4.74 12.90 -2.09
CA GLN A 94 4.61 11.43 -2.09
C GLN A 94 3.51 10.95 -3.03
N ARG A 95 2.37 11.67 -3.12
CA ARG A 95 1.33 11.38 -4.14
C ARG A 95 1.85 11.50 -5.55
N THR A 96 2.66 12.51 -5.82
CA THR A 96 3.22 12.74 -7.16
C THR A 96 4.15 11.58 -7.55
N LEU A 97 5.00 11.13 -6.63
CA LEU A 97 5.86 9.96 -6.82
C LEU A 97 5.03 8.68 -7.01
N PHE A 98 3.99 8.49 -6.20
CA PHE A 98 3.08 7.35 -6.31
C PHE A 98 2.39 7.32 -7.69
N GLU A 99 1.80 8.42 -8.14
CA GLU A 99 1.09 8.49 -9.42
C GLU A 99 2.04 8.32 -10.61
N ALA A 100 3.29 8.81 -10.52
CA ALA A 100 4.31 8.57 -11.54
C ALA A 100 4.64 7.09 -11.68
N ILE A 101 4.82 6.37 -10.56
CA ILE A 101 5.04 4.92 -10.58
C ILE A 101 3.77 4.21 -11.06
N TRP A 102 2.59 4.62 -10.59
CA TRP A 102 1.30 4.06 -10.97
C TRP A 102 1.04 4.07 -12.48
N ALA A 103 1.44 5.13 -13.16
CA ALA A 103 1.32 5.26 -14.61
C ALA A 103 2.22 4.28 -15.39
N LEU A 104 3.34 3.86 -14.80
CA LEU A 104 4.28 2.90 -15.37
C LEU A 104 3.94 1.44 -15.02
N SER A 105 3.10 1.24 -14.01
CA SER A 105 2.74 -0.08 -13.48
C SER A 105 1.63 -0.76 -14.27
N ALA A 106 1.69 -2.09 -14.34
CA ALA A 106 0.70 -2.92 -15.00
C ALA A 106 -0.38 -3.40 -14.02
N PRO A 107 -1.65 -3.58 -14.44
CA PRO A 107 -2.68 -4.22 -13.63
C PRO A 107 -2.23 -5.58 -13.09
N GLY A 108 -2.60 -5.90 -11.85
CA GLY A 108 -2.45 -7.26 -11.31
C GLY A 108 -3.25 -8.27 -12.13
N HIS A 109 -2.64 -9.44 -12.38
CA HIS A 109 -3.27 -10.57 -13.07
C HIS A 109 -4.26 -11.30 -12.17
#